data_AF-A0A3L7LSK3-F1
#
_entry.id   AF-A0A3L7LSK3-F1
#
_cell.length_a   1.000
_cell.length_b   1.000
_cell.length_c   1.000
_cell.angle_alpha   90.00
_cell.angle_beta   90.00
_cell.angle_gamma   90.00
#
_symmetry.space_group_name_H-M   'P 1'
#
loop_
_entity.id
_entity.type
_entity.pdbx_description
1 polymer ?
#
loop_
_entity_poly.entity_id
_entity_poly.type
_entity_poly.pdbx_seq_one_letter_code
_entity_poly.pdbx_strand_id
1 'polypeptide(L)'
;MGLYRPLLAMLIVLLGVFQLAGCGDKEPEQRQAFIQFLQNMILPGGERIPTLSAAQKEQFSPYANDYQILQTFSDKFLSSVNGSLVPVLDEISQIRVPQD
;
A
#
# COMPACT_ATOMS: atom_id res chain seq x y z
N MET A 1 28.48 44.06 18.99
CA MET A 1 28.11 42.64 18.72
C MET A 1 26.72 42.29 19.29
N GLY A 2 25.70 43.14 19.09
CA GLY A 2 24.38 42.96 19.73
C GLY A 2 23.21 42.68 18.79
N LEU A 3 23.32 43.05 17.50
CA LEU A 3 22.19 43.05 16.57
C LEU A 3 22.08 41.78 15.69
N TYR A 4 23.12 40.94 15.67
CA TYR A 4 23.15 39.70 14.89
C TYR A 4 22.40 38.53 15.55
N ARG A 5 22.35 38.50 16.89
CA ARG A 5 21.61 37.47 17.66
C ARG A 5 20.12 37.39 17.33
N PRO A 6 19.35 38.50 17.29
CA PRO A 6 17.93 38.42 16.92
C PRO A 6 17.73 38.07 15.44
N LEU A 7 18.64 38.53 14.57
CA LEU A 7 18.58 38.28 13.13
C LEU A 7 18.85 36.81 12.78
N LEU A 8 19.81 36.19 13.48
CA LEU A 8 20.09 34.76 13.38
C LEU A 8 18.92 33.91 13.90
N ALA A 9 18.31 34.31 15.02
CA ALA A 9 17.14 33.61 15.56
C ALA A 9 15.96 33.64 14.58
N MET A 10 15.71 34.78 13.92
CA MET A 10 14.66 34.92 12.91
C MET A 10 14.93 34.03 11.68
N LEU A 11 16.19 33.92 11.25
CA LEU A 11 16.58 33.05 10.15
C LEU A 11 16.41 31.56 10.48
N ILE A 12 16.73 31.15 11.71
CA ILE A 12 16.55 29.77 12.20
C ILE A 12 15.06 29.41 12.28
N VAL A 13 14.21 30.32 12.77
CA VAL A 13 12.75 30.11 12.81
C VAL A 13 12.17 29.99 11.40
N LEU A 14 12.60 30.84 10.47
CA LEU A 14 12.19 30.76 9.06
C LEU A 14 12.62 29.44 8.41
N LEU A 15 13.85 28.98 8.66
CA LEU A 15 14.33 27.68 8.20
C LEU A 15 13.55 26.53 8.83
N GLY A 16 13.19 26.61 10.12
CA GLY A 16 12.36 25.62 10.79
C GLY A 16 10.95 25.51 10.20
N VAL A 17 10.30 26.64 9.91
CA VAL A 17 8.99 26.68 9.23
C VAL A 17 9.12 26.16 7.79
N PHE A 18 10.22 26.43 7.10
CA PHE A 18 10.47 25.91 5.76
C PHE A 18 10.80 24.41 5.75
N GLN A 19 11.31 23.83 6.84
CA GLN A 19 11.45 22.38 7.00
C GLN A 19 10.08 21.73 7.31
N LEU A 20 9.20 22.41 8.04
CA LEU A 20 7.82 21.96 8.28
C LEU A 20 6.94 22.07 7.02
N ALA A 21 7.11 23.13 6.22
CA ALA A 21 6.48 23.28 4.91
C ALA A 21 7.20 22.48 3.81
N GLY A 22 8.48 22.15 4.03
CA GLY A 22 9.35 21.31 3.21
C GLY A 22 9.21 19.82 3.51
N CYS A 23 8.40 19.47 4.50
CA CYS A 23 7.65 18.21 4.54
C CYS A 23 6.57 18.18 3.43
N GLY A 24 6.85 18.77 2.26
CA GLY A 24 6.91 18.06 0.99
C GLY A 24 5.78 17.08 0.74
N ASP A 25 4.56 17.54 0.97
CA ASP A 25 3.37 16.71 0.96
C ASP A 25 3.01 16.34 -0.48
N LYS A 26 3.71 15.34 -1.01
CA LYS A 26 3.22 14.56 -2.15
C LYS A 26 2.16 13.56 -1.70
N GLU A 27 1.87 13.45 -0.40
CA GLU A 27 0.82 12.58 0.13
C GLU A 27 -0.51 12.72 -0.62
N PRO A 28 -1.06 13.92 -0.93
CA PRO A 28 -2.31 14.02 -1.68
C PRO A 28 -2.22 13.41 -3.10
N GLU A 29 -1.11 13.64 -3.81
CA GLU A 29 -0.89 13.08 -5.14
C GLU A 29 -0.63 11.57 -5.09
N GLN A 30 0.16 11.10 -4.12
CA GLN A 30 0.47 9.70 -3.88
C GLN A 30 -0.78 8.92 -3.47
N ARG A 31 -1.59 9.50 -2.58
CA ARG A 31 -2.88 8.96 -2.15
C ARG A 31 -3.85 8.86 -3.32
N GLN A 32 -3.92 9.89 -4.16
CA GLN A 32 -4.77 9.86 -5.36
C GLN A 32 -4.32 8.78 -6.34
N ALA A 33 -3.02 8.67 -6.62
CA ALA A 33 -2.46 7.64 -7.51
C ALA A 33 -2.70 6.22 -6.95
N PHE A 34 -2.58 6.05 -5.63
CA PHE A 34 -2.87 4.78 -4.95
C PHE A 34 -4.36 4.42 -5.03
N ILE A 35 -5.27 5.37 -4.77
CA ILE A 35 -6.72 5.13 -4.88
C ILE A 35 -7.10 4.74 -6.31
N GLN A 36 -6.56 5.44 -7.31
CA GLN A 36 -6.80 5.10 -8.71
C GLN A 36 -6.28 3.70 -9.06
N PHE A 37 -5.11 3.33 -8.53
CA PHE A 37 -4.56 1.98 -8.68
C PHE A 37 -5.49 0.92 -8.07
N LEU A 38 -5.99 1.13 -6.84
CA LEU A 38 -6.92 0.20 -6.19
C LEU A 38 -8.22 0.05 -7.00
N GLN A 39 -8.79 1.15 -7.48
CA GLN A 39 -10.01 1.13 -8.29
C GLN A 39 -9.80 0.39 -9.61
N ASN A 40 -8.72 0.67 -10.34
CA ASN A 40 -8.53 0.09 -11.66
C ASN A 40 -8.04 -1.36 -11.62
N MET A 41 -7.35 -1.78 -10.56
CA MET A 41 -6.70 -3.08 -10.51
C MET A 41 -7.41 -4.11 -9.65
N ILE A 42 -8.05 -3.71 -8.55
CA ILE A 42 -8.73 -4.65 -7.62
C ILE A 42 -10.18 -4.89 -8.02
N LEU A 43 -10.89 -3.88 -8.53
CA LEU A 43 -12.31 -4.03 -8.92
C LEU A 43 -12.57 -5.04 -10.05
N PRO A 44 -11.72 -5.20 -11.08
CA PRO A 44 -11.99 -6.14 -12.17
C PRO A 44 -11.46 -7.57 -11.96
N GLY A 45 -10.62 -7.82 -10.95
CA GLY A 45 -9.84 -9.08 -10.86
C GLY A 45 -9.69 -9.66 -9.45
N GLY A 46 -10.64 -9.38 -8.56
CA GLY A 46 -10.60 -9.57 -7.09
C GLY A 46 -10.31 -10.97 -6.52
N GLU A 47 -9.82 -11.91 -7.31
CA GLU A 47 -9.37 -13.24 -6.87
C GLU A 47 -7.95 -13.22 -6.28
N ARG A 48 -7.08 -12.31 -6.76
CA ARG A 48 -5.72 -12.14 -6.25
C ARG A 48 -5.32 -10.68 -6.19
N ILE A 49 -4.75 -10.27 -5.05
CA ILE A 49 -4.17 -8.94 -4.89
C ILE A 49 -2.83 -8.90 -5.66
N PRO A 50 -2.68 -8.02 -6.66
CA PRO A 50 -1.46 -7.96 -7.49
C PRO A 50 -0.28 -7.34 -6.74
N THR A 51 0.94 -7.75 -7.09
CA THR A 51 2.16 -7.17 -6.50
C THR A 51 2.45 -5.79 -7.07
N LEU A 52 2.80 -4.83 -6.21
CA LEU A 52 3.29 -3.52 -6.66
C LEU A 52 4.64 -3.66 -7.40
N SER A 53 4.75 -3.05 -8.58
CA SER A 53 6.02 -2.92 -9.30
C SER A 53 6.99 -1.98 -8.58
N ALA A 54 8.29 -2.04 -8.90
CA ALA A 54 9.30 -1.16 -8.28
C ALA A 54 8.98 0.34 -8.48
N ALA A 55 8.56 0.71 -9.69
CA ALA A 55 8.15 2.09 -10.01
C ALA A 55 6.94 2.55 -9.18
N GLN A 56 5.96 1.67 -8.95
CA GLN A 56 4.79 1.98 -8.12
C GLN A 56 5.14 2.07 -6.64
N LYS A 57 6.06 1.24 -6.15
CA LYS A 57 6.53 1.33 -4.76
C LYS A 57 7.21 2.67 -4.49
N GLU A 58 8.02 3.16 -5.43
CA GLU A 58 8.63 4.49 -5.33
C GLU A 58 7.57 5.61 -5.44
N GLN A 59 6.59 5.45 -6.33
CA GLN A 59 5.51 6.42 -6.49
C GLN A 59 4.60 6.50 -5.26
N PHE A 60 4.34 5.38 -4.58
CA PHE A 60 3.42 5.30 -3.44
C PHE A 60 4.11 5.46 -2.09
N SER A 61 5.45 5.41 -2.06
CA SER A 61 6.35 5.70 -0.92
C SER A 61 5.84 5.18 0.44
N PRO A 62 5.13 5.93 1.31
CA PRO A 62 4.62 5.37 2.57
C PRO A 62 3.50 4.33 2.36
N TYR A 63 2.59 4.56 1.41
CA TYR A 63 1.47 3.65 1.12
C TYR A 63 1.91 2.32 0.51
N ALA A 64 3.08 2.28 -0.11
CA ALA A 64 3.66 1.04 -0.62
C ALA A 64 3.94 0.02 0.50
N ASN A 65 4.34 0.51 1.68
CA ASN A 65 4.61 -0.31 2.85
C ASN A 65 3.30 -0.86 3.45
N ASP A 66 2.28 -0.01 3.61
CA ASP A 66 0.96 -0.46 4.07
C ASP A 66 0.33 -1.50 3.14
N TYR A 67 0.52 -1.33 1.82
CA TYR A 67 0.07 -2.31 0.84
C TYR A 67 0.77 -3.67 0.97
N GLN A 68 2.04 -3.71 1.41
CA GLN A 68 2.74 -4.98 1.65
C GLN A 68 2.09 -5.81 2.76
N ILE A 69 1.48 -5.17 3.76
CA ILE A 69 0.74 -5.88 4.82
C ILE A 69 -0.48 -6.60 4.20
N LEU A 70 -1.26 -5.88 3.39
CA LEU A 70 -2.44 -6.43 2.70
C LEU A 70 -2.05 -7.56 1.74
N GLN A 71 -0.99 -7.36 0.97
CA GLN A 71 -0.43 -8.37 0.07
C GLN A 71 -0.02 -9.64 0.83
N THR A 72 0.80 -9.50 1.87
CA THR A 72 1.32 -10.64 2.63
C THR A 72 0.20 -11.42 3.30
N PHE A 73 -0.83 -10.72 3.81
CA PHE A 73 -2.03 -11.35 4.34
C PHE A 73 -2.76 -12.16 3.25
N SER A 74 -2.99 -11.57 2.07
CA SER A 74 -3.67 -12.24 0.96
C SER A 74 -2.92 -13.49 0.50
N ASP A 75 -1.60 -13.40 0.35
CA ASP A 75 -0.74 -14.52 -0.05
C ASP A 75 -0.81 -15.67 0.95
N LYS A 76 -0.69 -15.36 2.25
CA LYS A 76 -0.79 -16.36 3.32
C LYS A 76 -2.19 -16.96 3.42
N PHE A 77 -3.23 -16.15 3.27
CA PHE A 77 -4.61 -16.61 3.27
C PHE A 77 -4.88 -17.58 2.11
N LEU A 78 -4.54 -17.18 0.88
CA LEU A 78 -4.67 -18.03 -0.31
C LEU A 78 -3.88 -19.33 -0.17
N SER A 79 -2.63 -19.26 0.34
CA SER A 79 -1.82 -20.46 0.59
C SER A 79 -2.47 -21.37 1.62
N SER A 80 -3.05 -20.83 2.70
CA SER A 80 -3.73 -21.61 3.72
C SER A 80 -5.00 -22.27 3.19
N VAL A 81 -5.80 -21.55 2.41
CA VAL A 81 -7.04 -22.07 1.81
C VAL A 81 -6.73 -23.16 0.78
N ASN A 82 -5.74 -22.94 -0.09
CA ASN A 82 -5.30 -23.94 -1.06
C ASN A 82 -4.67 -25.18 -0.40
N GLY A 83 -4.02 -25.02 0.75
CA GLY A 83 -3.40 -26.13 1.48
C GLY A 83 -4.38 -26.94 2.34
N SER A 84 -5.56 -26.41 2.66
CA SER A 84 -6.48 -27.05 3.62
C SER A 84 -7.90 -27.25 3.08
N LEU A 85 -8.52 -26.19 2.57
CA LEU A 85 -9.94 -26.19 2.24
C LEU A 85 -10.18 -26.74 0.83
N VAL A 86 -9.41 -26.29 -0.15
CA VAL A 86 -9.54 -26.71 -1.56
C VAL A 86 -9.43 -28.23 -1.73
N PRO A 87 -8.46 -28.95 -1.11
CA PRO A 87 -8.36 -30.40 -1.23
C PRO A 87 -9.59 -31.15 -0.71
N VAL A 88 -10.16 -30.69 0.41
CA VAL A 88 -11.37 -31.29 0.99
C VAL A 88 -12.59 -31.07 0.10
N LEU A 89 -12.71 -29.87 -0.49
CA LEU A 89 -13.76 -29.54 -1.46
C LEU A 89 -13.64 -30.40 -2.73
N ASP A 90 -12.42 -30.61 -3.22
CA ASP A 90 -12.16 -31.46 -4.39
C ASP A 90 -12.57 -32.90 -4.12
N GLU A 91 -12.18 -33.46 -2.96
CA GLU A 91 -12.57 -34.82 -2.54
C GLU A 91 -14.10 -34.97 -2.44
N ILE A 92 -14.79 -34.00 -1.84
CA ILE A 92 -16.26 -34.01 -1.72
C ILE A 92 -16.94 -33.92 -3.09
N SER A 93 -16.39 -33.13 -4.02
CA SER A 93 -16.95 -33.00 -5.37
C SER A 93 -16.89 -34.31 -6.16
N GLN A 94 -15.86 -35.12 -5.91
CA GLN A 94 -15.72 -36.45 -6.51
C GLN A 94 -16.69 -37.48 -5.92
N ILE A 95 -17.19 -37.26 -4.69
CA ILE A 95 -18.11 -38.18 -4.00
C ILE A 95 -19.59 -37.92 -4.37
N ARG A 96 -19.94 -36.73 -4.88
CA ARG A 96 -21.34 -36.34 -5.15
C ARG A 96 -21.55 -35.71 -6.53
N VAL A 97 -21.51 -36.52 -7.60
CA VAL A 97 -22.38 -36.33 -8.79
C VAL A 97 -22.61 -37.70 -9.47
N PRO A 98 -23.74 -38.39 -9.24
CA PRO A 98 -24.33 -39.21 -10.30
C PRO A 98 -24.81 -38.25 -11.40
N GLN A 99 -24.27 -38.37 -12.61
CA GLN A 99 -24.89 -37.75 -13.78
C GLN A 99 -26.09 -38.61 -14.19
N ASP A 100 -27.29 -38.05 -14.04
CA ASP A 100 -28.48 -38.45 -14.79
C ASP A 100 -28.74 -37.40 -15.90
#